data_AF-A0A0Q4XTN2-F1
#
_entry.id   AF-A0A0Q4XTN2-F1
#
_cell.length_a   1.000
_cell.length_b   1.000
_cell.length_c   1.000
_cell.angle_alpha   90.00
_cell.angle_beta   90.00
_cell.angle_gamma   90.00
#
_symmetry.space_group_name_H-M   'P 1'
#
loop_
_entity.id
_entity.type
_entity.pdbx_description
1 polymer ?
#
loop_
_entity_poly.entity_id
_entity_poly.type
_entity_poly.pdbx_seq_one_letter_code
_entity_poly.pdbx_strand_id
1 'polypeptide(L)' 'MSDGATASDSPFIKGRNARLYGKTRDSCPYSEGSDDHAAWIQAFDEAAGDDSATDTGTVDPKKAT' A
#
# COMPACT_ATOMS: atom_id res chain seq x y z
N MET A 1 21.49 -12.30 18.35
CA MET A 1 21.15 -11.43 17.21
C MET A 1 20.13 -12.20 16.37
N SER A 2 18.85 -12.13 16.72
CA SER A 2 17.81 -12.75 15.88
C SER A 2 17.39 -11.70 14.87
N ASP A 3 17.79 -11.95 13.64
CA ASP A 3 17.69 -11.11 12.46
C ASP A 3 16.23 -10.66 12.25
N GLY A 4 15.90 -9.54 12.90
CA GLY A 4 14.74 -8.77 12.57
C GLY A 4 14.98 -8.16 11.20
N ALA A 5 14.82 -8.96 10.15
CA ALA A 5 14.32 -8.46 8.88
C ALA A 5 13.03 -7.75 9.24
N THR A 6 13.15 -6.47 9.56
CA THR A 6 12.05 -5.60 9.94
C THR A 6 10.96 -5.86 8.93
N ALA A 7 9.72 -6.13 9.37
CA ALA A 7 8.63 -6.53 8.49
C ALA A 7 8.55 -5.67 7.21
N SER A 8 9.04 -4.42 7.28
CA SER A 8 9.31 -3.49 6.19
C SER A 8 10.05 -4.03 4.95
N ASP A 9 10.87 -5.08 5.04
CA ASP A 9 11.65 -5.58 3.88
C ASP A 9 10.95 -6.71 3.09
N SER A 10 9.82 -7.21 3.62
CA SER A 10 8.98 -8.19 2.93
C SER A 10 8.39 -7.61 1.63
N PRO A 11 8.32 -8.41 0.54
CA PRO A 11 7.63 -8.03 -0.69
C PRO A 11 6.22 -7.50 -0.43
N PHE A 12 5.51 -8.09 0.53
CA PHE A 12 4.19 -7.67 0.95
C PHE A 12 4.19 -6.22 1.48
N ILE A 13 5.07 -5.89 2.43
CA ILE A 13 5.12 -4.53 2.98
C ILE A 13 5.60 -3.51 1.93
N LYS A 14 6.53 -3.91 1.06
CA LYS A 14 6.96 -3.09 -0.08
C LYS A 14 5.83 -2.78 -1.05
N GLY A 15 4.94 -3.74 -1.31
CA GLY A 15 3.77 -3.59 -2.17
C GLY A 15 2.78 -2.55 -1.64
N ARG A 16 2.38 -2.70 -0.38
CA ARG A 16 1.51 -1.74 0.30
C ARG A 16 2.12 -0.34 0.33
N ASN A 17 3.40 -0.22 0.68
CA ASN A 17 4.09 1.07 0.74
C ASN A 17 4.17 1.73 -0.64
N ALA A 18 4.43 0.95 -1.70
CA ALA A 18 4.45 1.48 -3.05
C ALA A 18 3.11 2.16 -3.41
N ARG A 19 1.98 1.58 -3.01
CA ARG A 19 0.67 2.20 -3.20
C ARG A 19 0.50 3.48 -2.39
N LEU A 20 0.81 3.45 -1.10
CA LEU A 20 0.74 4.62 -0.20
C LEU A 20 1.60 5.79 -0.68
N TYR A 21 2.71 5.50 -1.37
CA TYR A 21 3.60 6.51 -1.95
C TYR A 21 3.26 6.86 -3.41
N GLY A 22 2.13 6.39 -3.95
CA GLY A 22 1.66 6.72 -5.29
C GLY A 22 2.44 6.09 -6.44
N LYS A 23 3.19 5.01 -6.20
CA LYS A 23 3.81 4.22 -7.27
C LYS A 23 2.75 3.41 -8.03
N THR A 24 3.11 2.96 -9.22
CA THR A 24 2.28 2.08 -10.04
C THR A 24 2.67 0.62 -9.86
N ARG A 25 1.80 -0.28 -10.32
CA ARG A 25 2.00 -1.73 -10.29
C ARG A 25 3.26 -2.16 -11.04
N ASP A 26 3.60 -1.46 -12.13
CA ASP A 26 4.85 -1.64 -12.91
C ASP A 26 6.13 -1.29 -12.14
N SER A 27 6.03 -0.63 -10.98
CA SER A 27 7.19 -0.37 -10.12
C SER A 27 7.59 -1.59 -9.28
N CYS A 28 6.92 -2.74 -9.44
CA CYS A 28 7.28 -3.99 -8.79
C CYS A 28 8.69 -4.43 -9.22
N PRO A 29 9.65 -4.57 -8.29
CA PRO A 29 11.02 -4.96 -8.64
C PRO A 29 11.18 -6.47 -8.85
N TYR A 30 10.14 -7.26 -8.56
CA TYR A 30 10.17 -8.72 -8.60
C TYR A 30 9.72 -9.22 -9.98
N SER A 31 10.28 -10.34 -10.42
CA SER A 31 9.93 -10.93 -11.72
C SER A 31 8.52 -11.53 -11.69
N GLU A 32 7.74 -11.33 -12.74
CA GLU A 32 6.43 -11.95 -12.90
C GLU A 32 6.52 -13.48 -12.74
N GLY A 33 5.56 -14.05 -12.01
CA GLY A 33 5.53 -15.49 -11.69
C GLY A 33 6.33 -15.91 -10.45
N SER A 34 7.10 -15.02 -9.84
CA SER A 34 7.71 -15.29 -8.52
C SER A 34 6.72 -15.10 -7.38
N ASP A 35 6.92 -15.83 -6.28
CA ASP A 35 6.12 -15.68 -5.05
C ASP A 35 6.22 -14.26 -4.48
N ASP A 36 7.40 -13.64 -4.58
CA ASP A 36 7.63 -12.25 -4.14
C ASP A 36 6.80 -11.25 -4.97
N HIS A 37 6.72 -11.46 -6.29
CA HIS A 37 5.87 -10.65 -7.15
C HIS A 37 4.39 -10.82 -6.77
N ALA A 38 3.94 -12.06 -6.55
CA ALA A 38 2.55 -12.31 -6.12
C ALA A 38 2.22 -11.61 -4.80
N ALA A 39 3.10 -11.70 -3.79
CA ALA A 39 2.91 -11.07 -2.50
C ALA A 39 2.94 -9.52 -2.57
N TRP A 40 3.85 -8.95 -3.36
CA TRP A 40 3.92 -7.50 -3.58
C TRP A 40 2.65 -6.97 -4.26
N ILE A 41 2.20 -7.65 -5.30
CA ILE A 41 1.02 -7.28 -6.08
C ILE A 41 -0.25 -7.37 -5.23
N GLN A 42 -0.40 -8.45 -4.45
CA GLN A 42 -1.52 -8.62 -3.52
C GLN A 42 -1.63 -7.43 -2.56
N ALA A 43 -0.52 -7.07 -1.91
CA ALA A 43 -0.51 -5.97 -0.95
C ALA A 43 -0.72 -4.59 -1.59
N PHE A 44 -0.19 -4.38 -2.80
CA PHE A 44 -0.41 -3.16 -3.57
C PHE A 44 -1.90 -2.97 -3.93
N ASP A 45 -2.55 -4.03 -4.38
CA ASP A 45 -3.97 -4.02 -4.74
C ASP A 45 -4.88 -3.84 -3.53
N GLU A 46 -4.57 -4.51 -2.41
CA GLU A 46 -5.31 -4.37 -1.16
C GLU A 46 -5.24 -2.93 -0.64
N ALA A 47 -4.06 -2.30 -0.71
CA ALA A 47 -3.87 -0.91 -0.33
C ALA A 47 -4.63 0.08 -1.24
N ALA A 48 -4.88 -0.28 -2.50
CA ALA A 48 -5.58 0.60 -3.44
C ALA A 48 -7.06 0.78 -3.11
N GLY A 49 -7.66 -0.19 -2.42
CA GLY A 49 -9.03 -0.10 -1.93
C GLY A 49 -9.19 0.86 -0.74
N ASP A 50 -8.13 1.06 0.04
CA ASP A 50 -8.17 1.88 1.27
C ASP A 50 -8.14 3.39 0.99
N ASP A 51 -7.42 3.84 -0.05
CA ASP A 51 -7.40 5.25 -0.48
C ASP A 51 -8.80 5.78 -0.86
N SER A 52 -9.70 4.90 -1.34
CA SER A 52 -11.08 5.29 -1.69
C SER A 52 -11.95 5.63 -0.46
N ALA A 53 -11.46 5.37 0.75
CA ALA A 53 -12.13 5.77 1.99
C ALA A 53 -11.68 7.14 2.53
N THR A 54 -10.76 7.84 1.85
CA THR A 54 -10.26 9.17 2.29
C THR A 54 -10.90 10.38 1.59
N ASP A 55 -12.12 10.21 1.06
CA ASP A 55 -13.02 11.32 0.69
C ASP A 55 -14.22 11.47 1.65
N THR A 56 -14.13 10.98 2.88
CA THR A 56 -15.06 11.45 3.93
C THR A 56 -14.60 12.82 4.39
N GLY A 57 -14.98 13.83 3.61
CA GLY A 57 -14.72 15.23 3.88
C GLY A 57 -15.01 15.61 5.32
N THR A 58 -14.12 16.42 5.90
CA THR A 58 -14.45 17.28 7.02
C THR A 58 -15.53 18.25 6.56
N VAL A 59 -16.79 17.82 6.65
CA VAL A 59 -17.94 18.72 6.63
C VAL A 59 -17.83 19.57 7.88
N ASP A 60 -17.20 20.74 7.77
CA ASP A 60 -17.14 21.76 8.82
C ASP A 60 -18.56 22.34 8.98
N PRO A 61 -19.34 22.02 10.04
CA PRO A 61 -20.68 22.57 10.17
C PRO A 61 -20.59 23.96 10.81
N LYS A 62 -19.94 24.92 10.14
CA LYS A 62 -20.02 26.34 10.51
C LYS A 62 -21.00 27.08 9.60
N LYS A 63 -22.29 26.86 9.86
CA LYS A 63 -23.29 27.93 9.81
C LYS A 63 -24.61 27.48 10.45
N ALA A 64 -24.81 27.85 11.70
CA ALA A 64 -26.15 28.18 12.18
C ALA A 64 -26.12 29.68 12.49
N THR A 65 -27.02 30.40 11.84
CA THR A 65 -27.19 31.86 11.94
C THR A 65 -28.26 32.14 12.99
#